data_AF-A0A7L4R6A3-F1
#
_entry.id   AF-A0A7L4R6A3-F1
#
_cell.length_a   1.000
_cell.length_b   1.000
_cell.length_c   1.000
_cell.angle_alpha   90.00
_cell.angle_beta   90.00
_cell.angle_gamma   90.00
#
_symmetry.space_group_name_H-M   'P 1'
#
loop_
_entity.id
_entity.type
_entity.pdbx_description
1 polymer ?
#
loop_
_entity_poly.entity_id
_entity_poly.type
_entity_poly.pdbx_seq_one_letter_code
_entity_poly.pdbx_strand_id
1 'polypeptide(L)'
;MEFGYTVYMLVMALFTLPIFITPFLAAADNSAADGLYWLYSLTCHQQVSRSICLFPGGISDCSDVQAHYRAYEVEKGGLTGYPFPVCARDVGIYFAALLSGVLILFLKKTDVNIVPNPLWFIIALIPIGLDGGTQLIGLRESTNFLRLLTGGIAGFAFSFYCIPLLNRAFPNIKKKKDLL
;
A
#
# COMPACT_ATOMS: atom_id res chain seq x y z
N MET A 1 -7.55 -22.53 7.04
CA MET A 1 -7.23 -21.39 6.18
C MET A 1 -6.83 -21.93 4.82
N GLU A 2 -7.35 -21.35 3.74
CA GLU A 2 -6.93 -21.76 2.39
C GLU A 2 -5.50 -21.29 2.11
N PHE A 3 -4.78 -22.06 1.30
CA PHE A 3 -3.39 -21.77 0.93
C PHE A 3 -3.27 -20.41 0.23
N GLY A 4 -4.19 -20.09 -0.68
CA GLY A 4 -4.21 -18.81 -1.40
C GLY A 4 -4.31 -17.60 -0.48
N TYR A 5 -5.21 -17.64 0.49
CA TYR A 5 -5.31 -16.61 1.54
C TYR A 5 -4.01 -16.47 2.35
N THR A 6 -3.40 -17.57 2.78
CA THR A 6 -2.14 -17.53 3.55
C THR A 6 -1.01 -16.89 2.74
N VAL A 7 -0.86 -17.28 1.48
CA VAL A 7 0.15 -16.69 0.58
C VAL A 7 -0.09 -15.18 0.41
N TYR A 8 -1.34 -14.78 0.16
CA TYR A 8 -1.71 -13.37 0.06
C TYR A 8 -1.27 -12.59 1.29
N MET A 9 -1.64 -13.05 2.48
CA MET A 9 -1.31 -12.35 3.73
C MET A 9 0.18 -12.28 3.99
N LEU A 10 0.94 -13.34 3.72
CA LEU A 10 2.39 -13.35 3.90
C LEU A 10 3.07 -12.33 2.97
N VAL A 11 2.71 -12.34 1.68
CA VAL A 11 3.26 -11.40 0.70
C VAL A 11 2.90 -9.96 1.07
N MET A 12 1.63 -9.70 1.39
CA MET A 12 1.18 -8.36 1.76
C MET A 12 1.82 -7.87 3.05
N ALA A 13 1.98 -8.73 4.08
CA ALA A 13 2.64 -8.34 5.32
C ALA A 13 4.14 -8.09 5.11
N LEU A 14 4.84 -8.98 4.40
CA LEU A 14 6.27 -8.84 4.11
C LEU A 14 6.56 -7.58 3.30
N PHE A 15 5.67 -7.23 2.36
CA PHE A 15 5.83 -6.03 1.54
C PHE A 15 5.37 -4.75 2.24
N THR A 16 4.33 -4.80 3.10
CA THR A 16 3.74 -3.57 3.67
C THR A 16 4.39 -3.15 4.98
N LEU A 17 4.74 -4.10 5.86
CA LEU A 17 5.31 -3.75 7.18
C LEU A 17 6.63 -2.94 7.08
N PRO A 18 7.57 -3.25 6.18
CA PRO A 18 8.80 -2.47 6.08
C PRO A 18 8.56 -1.02 5.61
N ILE A 19 7.49 -0.74 4.86
CA ILE A 19 7.09 0.64 4.50
C ILE A 19 6.93 1.50 5.76
N PHE A 20 6.24 0.96 6.77
CA PHE A 20 5.97 1.67 8.01
C PHE A 20 7.17 1.69 8.96
N ILE A 21 8.03 0.67 8.92
CA ILE A 21 9.21 0.57 9.80
C ILE A 21 10.35 1.48 9.31
N THR A 22 10.51 1.66 8.00
CA THR A 22 11.61 2.42 7.39
C THR A 22 11.84 3.81 7.99
N PRO A 23 10.82 4.70 8.12
CA PRO A 23 11.06 6.04 8.66
C PRO A 23 11.46 6.03 10.14
N PHE A 24 11.05 5.03 10.93
CA PHE A 24 11.50 4.89 12.32
C PHE A 24 12.94 4.39 12.42
N LEU A 25 13.37 3.51 11.51
CA LEU A 25 14.77 3.10 11.42
C LEU A 25 15.66 4.27 11.00
N ALA A 26 15.20 5.09 10.04
CA ALA A 26 15.90 6.29 9.63
C ALA A 26 16.02 7.30 10.79
N ALA A 27 14.93 7.51 11.55
CA ALA A 27 14.94 8.36 12.74
C ALA A 27 15.84 7.85 13.88
N ALA A 28 16.24 6.58 13.84
CA ALA A 28 17.12 5.96 14.82
C ALA A 28 18.57 5.79 14.29
N ASP A 29 18.93 6.46 13.18
CA ASP A 29 20.23 6.34 12.51
C ASP A 29 20.63 4.89 12.19
N ASN A 30 19.65 4.05 11.87
CA ASN A 30 19.89 2.63 11.57
C ASN A 30 20.12 2.43 10.07
N SER A 31 21.28 1.87 9.70
CA SER A 31 21.68 1.62 8.30
C SER A 31 20.77 0.66 7.53
N ALA A 32 19.91 -0.11 8.21
CA ALA A 32 18.89 -0.91 7.55
C ALA A 32 17.87 -0.04 6.79
N ALA A 33 17.68 1.22 7.20
CA ALA A 33 16.80 2.17 6.51
C ALA A 33 17.23 2.40 5.07
N ASP A 34 18.54 2.57 4.82
CA ASP A 34 19.08 2.80 3.47
C ASP A 34 18.77 1.63 2.52
N GLY A 35 18.91 0.40 3.02
CA GLY A 35 18.57 -0.81 2.28
C GLY A 35 17.08 -0.89 1.95
N LEU A 36 16.21 -0.55 2.90
CA LEU A 36 14.76 -0.53 2.68
C LEU A 36 14.35 0.57 1.70
N TYR A 37 14.88 1.78 1.86
CA TYR A 37 14.67 2.84 0.89
C TYR A 37 15.10 2.37 -0.51
N TRP A 38 16.33 1.88 -0.67
CA TRP A 38 16.81 1.37 -1.95
C TRP A 38 15.87 0.32 -2.55
N LEU A 39 15.42 -0.65 -1.74
CA LEU A 39 14.49 -1.70 -2.18
C LEU A 39 13.19 -1.11 -2.75
N TYR A 40 12.55 -0.18 -2.04
CA TYR A 40 11.30 0.44 -2.49
C TYR A 40 11.47 1.42 -3.65
N SER A 41 12.69 1.88 -3.95
CA SER A 41 12.88 2.69 -5.15
C SER A 41 12.71 1.94 -6.46
N LEU A 42 12.73 0.61 -6.43
CA LEU A 42 12.39 -0.22 -7.59
C LEU A 42 10.89 -0.22 -7.88
N THR A 43 10.06 0.01 -6.86
CA THR A 43 8.60 -0.04 -6.98
C THR A 43 7.96 1.35 -6.99
N CYS A 44 8.62 2.36 -6.41
CA CYS A 44 8.15 3.73 -6.36
C CYS A 44 9.28 4.72 -6.66
N HIS A 45 9.08 5.60 -7.65
CA HIS A 45 9.91 6.79 -7.81
C HIS A 45 9.59 7.76 -6.66
N GLN A 46 10.37 7.67 -5.57
CA GLN A 46 10.15 8.38 -4.31
C GLN A 46 10.22 9.91 -4.52
N GLN A 47 9.07 10.53 -4.80
CA GLN A 47 8.90 11.97 -4.85
C GLN A 47 8.49 12.49 -3.48
N VAL A 48 9.39 13.22 -2.83
CA VAL A 48 9.20 13.76 -1.47
C VAL A 48 7.95 14.65 -1.39
N SER A 49 7.71 15.47 -2.40
CA SER A 49 6.52 16.33 -2.53
C SER A 49 5.17 15.60 -2.53
N ARG A 50 5.16 14.27 -2.71
CA ARG A 50 3.95 13.43 -2.76
C ARG A 50 3.97 12.32 -1.71
N SER A 51 4.89 12.40 -0.77
CA SER A 51 5.08 11.44 0.32
C SER A 51 4.60 12.00 1.66
N ILE A 52 4.43 11.10 2.62
CA ILE A 52 4.22 11.41 4.03
C ILE A 52 5.51 11.14 4.80
N CYS A 53 5.74 11.87 5.88
CA CYS A 53 6.96 11.82 6.68
C CYS A 53 6.64 11.60 8.15
N LEU A 54 7.52 10.88 8.82
CA LEU A 54 7.55 10.78 10.26
C LEU A 54 8.34 11.98 10.82
N PHE A 55 7.66 12.83 11.57
CA PHE A 55 8.27 13.90 12.37
C PHE A 55 8.17 13.55 13.86
N PRO A 56 8.90 14.24 14.75
CA PRO A 56 8.76 14.05 16.20
C PRO A 56 7.33 14.19 16.72
N GLY A 57 6.51 15.04 16.08
CA GLY A 57 5.09 15.23 16.42
C GLY A 57 4.12 14.22 15.79
N GLY A 58 4.62 13.26 14.99
CA GLY A 58 3.82 12.24 14.30
C GLY A 58 3.96 12.29 12.78
N ILE A 59 3.07 11.56 12.11
CA ILE A 59 3.06 11.44 10.64
C ILE A 59 2.34 12.64 10.03
N SER A 60 2.99 13.34 9.11
CA SER A 60 2.40 14.45 8.37
C SER A 60 3.00 14.58 6.96
N ASP A 61 2.55 15.55 6.18
CA ASP A 61 3.04 15.77 4.82
C ASP A 61 4.51 16.24 4.82
N CYS A 62 5.35 15.58 4.01
CA CYS A 62 6.81 15.75 4.01
C CYS A 62 7.31 17.17 3.73
N SER A 63 6.61 17.94 2.91
CA SER A 63 7.13 19.25 2.50
C SER A 63 6.02 20.15 1.97
N ASP A 64 6.19 21.45 2.18
CA ASP A 64 5.50 22.48 1.39
C ASP A 64 6.36 22.93 0.17
N VAL A 65 7.55 22.33 0.01
CA VAL A 65 8.55 22.65 -1.02
C VAL A 65 8.61 21.52 -2.05
N GLN A 66 8.54 21.85 -3.33
CA GLN A 66 8.62 20.90 -4.45
C GLN A 66 10.02 20.30 -4.61
N ALA A 67 10.43 19.46 -3.66
CA ALA A 67 11.55 18.56 -3.86
C ALA A 67 11.11 17.45 -4.83
N HIS A 68 11.57 17.57 -6.08
CA HIS A 68 11.35 16.58 -7.14
C HIS A 68 12.36 15.44 -7.11
N TYR A 69 13.33 15.47 -6.18
CA TYR A 69 14.37 14.48 -6.00
C TYR A 69 14.16 13.67 -4.73
N ARG A 70 14.85 12.53 -4.66
CA ARG A 70 14.83 11.62 -3.53
C ARG A 70 15.57 12.25 -2.34
N ALA A 71 14.92 12.29 -1.19
CA ALA A 71 15.55 12.66 0.07
C ALA A 71 15.26 11.58 1.11
N TYR A 72 16.23 11.32 2.00
CA TYR A 72 16.09 10.43 3.15
C TYR A 72 15.75 11.19 4.44
N GLU A 73 15.78 12.51 4.36
CA GLU A 73 15.56 13.45 5.43
C GLU A 73 14.97 14.74 4.83
N VAL A 74 14.02 15.35 5.53
CA VAL A 74 13.39 16.61 5.16
C VAL A 74 13.33 17.55 6.35
N GLU A 75 13.48 18.84 6.13
CA GLU A 75 13.33 19.85 7.18
C GLU A 75 12.03 20.63 6.98
N LYS A 76 11.15 20.64 7.99
CA LYS A 76 9.89 21.38 7.99
C LYS A 76 9.70 22.09 9.33
N GLY A 77 9.73 23.43 9.31
CA GLY A 77 9.49 24.23 10.51
C GLY A 77 10.55 24.02 11.62
N GLY A 78 11.79 23.73 11.24
CA GLY A 78 12.88 23.41 12.18
C GLY A 78 12.82 22.01 12.78
N LEU A 79 11.98 21.14 12.21
CA LEU A 79 11.90 19.73 12.57
C LEU A 79 12.36 18.87 11.40
N THR A 80 13.23 17.94 11.72
CA THR A 80 13.65 16.85 10.85
C THR A 80 12.53 15.83 10.70
N GLY A 81 12.22 15.47 9.47
CA GLY A 81 11.25 14.45 9.09
C GLY A 81 11.86 13.37 8.23
N TYR A 82 11.37 12.15 8.38
CA TYR A 82 11.85 10.98 7.63
C TYR A 82 10.74 10.49 6.69
N PRO A 83 10.92 10.58 5.37
CA PRO A 83 9.89 10.20 4.40
C PRO A 83 9.61 8.70 4.43
N PHE A 84 8.36 8.34 4.18
CA PHE A 84 8.05 6.96 3.87
C PHE A 84 8.76 6.55 2.57
N PRO A 85 9.14 5.27 2.41
CA PRO A 85 9.91 4.80 1.27
C PRO A 85 9.11 4.72 -0.03
N VAL A 86 7.79 4.92 0.04
CA VAL A 86 6.85 4.98 -1.09
C VAL A 86 5.95 6.22 -0.97
N CYS A 87 5.26 6.60 -2.04
CA CYS A 87 4.40 7.79 -2.02
C CYS A 87 3.12 7.58 -1.18
N ALA A 88 2.43 8.67 -0.82
CA ALA A 88 1.21 8.61 -0.02
C ALA A 88 0.11 7.73 -0.67
N ARG A 89 0.07 7.65 -2.01
CA ARG A 89 -0.88 6.79 -2.72
C ARG A 89 -0.58 5.32 -2.49
N ASP A 90 0.69 4.93 -2.61
CA ASP A 90 1.15 3.55 -2.43
C ASP A 90 0.98 3.11 -0.97
N VAL A 91 1.25 4.00 0.00
CA VAL A 91 0.92 3.74 1.41
C VAL A 91 -0.57 3.38 1.54
N GLY A 92 -1.46 4.17 0.93
CA GLY A 92 -2.90 3.91 0.93
C GLY A 92 -3.25 2.54 0.32
N ILE A 93 -2.72 2.22 -0.86
CA ILE A 93 -2.96 0.94 -1.54
C ILE A 93 -2.53 -0.24 -0.67
N TYR A 94 -1.26 -0.28 -0.28
CA TYR A 94 -0.68 -1.44 0.40
C TYR A 94 -1.26 -1.62 1.80
N PHE A 95 -1.45 -0.53 2.54
CA PHE A 95 -2.04 -0.58 3.87
C PHE A 95 -3.49 -1.05 3.83
N ALA A 96 -4.32 -0.51 2.92
CA ALA A 96 -5.72 -0.92 2.81
C ALA A 96 -5.87 -2.35 2.29
N ALA A 97 -4.97 -2.80 1.40
CA ALA A 97 -4.92 -4.18 0.93
C ALA A 97 -4.57 -5.16 2.07
N LEU A 98 -3.59 -4.83 2.92
CA LEU A 98 -3.30 -5.64 4.10
C LEU A 98 -4.48 -5.64 5.09
N LEU A 99 -5.08 -4.48 5.37
CA LEU A 99 -6.18 -4.33 6.32
C LEU A 99 -7.45 -5.08 5.87
N SER A 100 -7.80 -5.01 4.60
CA SER A 100 -8.93 -5.77 4.03
C SER A 100 -8.68 -7.28 4.03
N GLY A 101 -7.43 -7.72 3.84
CA GLY A 101 -7.04 -9.12 4.06
C GLY A 101 -7.27 -9.58 5.50
N VAL A 102 -6.86 -8.76 6.48
CA VAL A 102 -7.16 -9.00 7.89
C VAL A 102 -8.67 -9.00 8.16
N LEU A 103 -9.43 -8.08 7.56
CA LEU A 103 -10.89 -8.05 7.68
C LEU A 103 -11.54 -9.35 7.17
N ILE A 104 -11.06 -9.91 6.05
CA ILE A 104 -11.54 -11.18 5.50
C ILE A 104 -11.34 -12.35 6.49
N LEU A 105 -10.27 -12.32 7.31
CA LEU A 105 -10.07 -13.26 8.41
C LEU A 105 -11.21 -13.18 9.43
N PHE A 106 -11.51 -11.96 9.90
CA PHE A 106 -12.54 -11.72 10.91
C PHE A 106 -13.94 -12.04 10.39
N LEU A 107 -14.19 -11.80 9.10
CA LEU A 107 -15.43 -12.20 8.43
C LEU A 107 -15.52 -13.71 8.19
N LYS A 108 -14.49 -14.49 8.54
CA LYS A 108 -14.37 -15.94 8.28
C LYS A 108 -14.55 -16.30 6.80
N LYS A 109 -14.17 -15.40 5.89
CA LYS A 109 -14.30 -15.56 4.43
C LYS A 109 -12.99 -15.98 3.74
N THR A 110 -12.07 -16.58 4.49
CA THR A 110 -10.73 -16.94 3.99
C THR A 110 -10.74 -18.01 2.90
N ASP A 111 -11.83 -18.76 2.73
CA ASP A 111 -11.96 -19.86 1.79
C ASP A 111 -12.85 -19.57 0.58
N VAL A 112 -13.33 -18.33 0.45
CA VAL A 112 -14.09 -17.90 -0.74
C VAL A 112 -13.19 -18.00 -1.97
N ASN A 113 -13.68 -18.68 -3.01
CA ASN A 113 -13.03 -18.83 -4.31
C ASN A 113 -13.89 -18.27 -5.47
N ILE A 114 -15.05 -17.70 -5.14
CA ILE A 114 -15.93 -17.02 -6.09
C ILE A 114 -15.47 -15.56 -6.20
N VAL A 115 -15.01 -15.19 -7.39
CA VAL A 115 -14.58 -13.82 -7.68
C VAL A 115 -15.82 -12.95 -7.89
N PRO A 116 -15.94 -11.78 -7.25
CA PRO A 116 -17.05 -10.86 -7.50
C PRO A 116 -17.08 -10.38 -8.95
N ASN A 117 -18.19 -9.77 -9.39
CA ASN A 117 -18.26 -9.17 -10.72
C ASN A 117 -17.11 -8.14 -10.90
N PRO A 118 -16.26 -8.25 -11.95
CA PRO A 118 -15.16 -7.31 -12.21
C PRO A 118 -15.59 -5.85 -12.31
N LEU A 119 -16.86 -5.57 -12.65
CA LEU A 119 -17.41 -4.22 -12.70
C LEU A 119 -17.21 -3.45 -11.39
N TRP A 120 -17.39 -4.10 -10.24
CA TRP A 120 -17.19 -3.43 -8.94
C TRP A 120 -15.73 -3.07 -8.68
N PHE A 121 -14.79 -3.89 -9.16
CA PHE A 121 -13.37 -3.56 -9.09
C PHE A 121 -13.05 -2.35 -9.99
N ILE A 122 -13.57 -2.35 -11.22
CA ILE A 122 -13.41 -1.22 -12.14
C ILE A 122 -13.94 0.06 -11.50
N ILE A 123 -15.14 0.02 -10.91
CA ILE A 123 -15.72 1.17 -10.18
C ILE A 123 -14.80 1.62 -9.05
N ALA A 124 -14.25 0.69 -8.25
CA ALA A 124 -13.32 1.02 -7.16
C ALA A 124 -11.98 1.62 -7.66
N LEU A 125 -11.59 1.34 -8.91
CA LEU A 125 -10.40 1.94 -9.53
C LEU A 125 -10.65 3.33 -10.12
N ILE A 126 -11.91 3.75 -10.32
CA ILE A 126 -12.23 5.07 -10.89
C ILE A 126 -11.61 6.21 -10.05
N PRO A 127 -11.75 6.27 -8.71
CA PRO A 127 -11.22 7.38 -7.92
C PRO A 127 -9.70 7.53 -8.05
N ILE A 128 -8.94 6.42 -7.98
CA ILE A 128 -7.47 6.45 -8.13
C ILE A 128 -7.05 6.75 -9.57
N GLY A 129 -7.82 6.28 -10.56
CA GLY A 129 -7.60 6.57 -11.97
C GLY A 129 -7.84 8.04 -12.29
N LEU A 130 -8.88 8.66 -11.74
CA LEU A 130 -9.14 10.09 -11.87
C LEU A 130 -8.10 10.91 -11.12
N ASP A 131 -7.74 10.52 -9.89
CA ASP A 131 -6.75 11.23 -9.09
C ASP A 131 -5.34 11.18 -9.70
N GLY A 132 -4.89 9.98 -10.08
CA GLY A 132 -3.63 9.80 -10.78
C GLY A 132 -3.65 10.40 -12.18
N GLY A 133 -4.70 10.13 -12.95
CA GLY A 133 -4.82 10.57 -14.34
C GLY A 133 -4.82 12.09 -14.45
N THR A 134 -5.68 12.79 -13.71
CA THR A 134 -5.74 14.27 -13.76
C THR A 134 -4.45 14.94 -13.31
N GLN A 135 -3.73 14.33 -12.36
CA GLN A 135 -2.39 14.79 -11.94
C GLN A 135 -1.32 14.54 -13.02
N LEU A 136 -1.36 13.38 -13.70
CA LEU A 136 -0.39 13.05 -14.75
C LEU A 136 -0.47 13.99 -15.96
N ILE A 137 -1.68 14.44 -16.31
CA ILE A 137 -1.89 15.41 -17.40
C ILE A 137 -1.79 16.88 -16.95
N GLY A 138 -1.41 17.13 -15.70
CA GLY A 138 -1.15 18.48 -15.19
C GLY A 138 -2.39 19.34 -14.93
N LEU A 139 -3.59 18.76 -14.88
CA LEU A 139 -4.82 19.53 -14.63
C LEU A 139 -4.93 20.04 -13.19
N ARG A 140 -4.33 19.31 -12.24
CA ARG A 140 -4.24 19.72 -10.83
C ARG A 140 -3.15 18.92 -10.11
N GLU A 141 -2.66 19.43 -8.99
CA GLU A 141 -1.92 18.62 -8.03
C GLU A 141 -2.87 17.92 -7.06
N SER A 142 -2.53 16.70 -6.65
CA SER A 142 -3.28 16.00 -5.60
C SER A 142 -2.79 16.40 -4.22
N THR A 143 -3.66 16.28 -3.23
CA THR A 143 -3.29 16.31 -1.82
C THR A 143 -2.90 14.90 -1.36
N ASN A 144 -2.06 14.79 -0.33
CA ASN A 144 -1.72 13.49 0.25
C ASN A 144 -2.93 12.78 0.85
N PHE A 145 -3.90 13.52 1.42
CA PHE A 145 -5.17 12.95 1.85
C PHE A 145 -5.92 12.27 0.70
N LEU A 146 -6.06 12.93 -0.45
CA LEU A 146 -6.74 12.35 -1.60
C LEU A 146 -5.97 11.16 -2.19
N ARG A 147 -4.63 11.21 -2.19
CA ARG A 147 -3.76 10.09 -2.57
C ARG A 147 -3.99 8.87 -1.69
N LEU A 148 -4.02 9.07 -0.36
CA LEU A 148 -4.28 8.01 0.63
C LEU A 148 -5.70 7.44 0.47
N LEU A 149 -6.71 8.31 0.31
CA LEU A 149 -8.11 7.89 0.19
C LEU A 149 -8.35 7.08 -1.09
N THR A 150 -7.93 7.60 -2.24
CA THR A 150 -8.15 6.92 -3.52
C THR A 150 -7.30 5.66 -3.66
N GLY A 151 -6.05 5.69 -3.19
CA GLY A 151 -5.21 4.51 -3.04
C GLY A 151 -5.84 3.47 -2.13
N GLY A 152 -6.37 3.89 -0.98
CA GLY A 152 -7.03 3.05 -0.01
C GLY A 152 -8.26 2.33 -0.55
N ILE A 153 -9.11 3.02 -1.34
CA ILE A 153 -10.28 2.40 -1.99
C ILE A 153 -9.83 1.29 -2.93
N ALA A 154 -8.83 1.55 -3.77
CA ALA A 154 -8.30 0.57 -4.72
C ALA A 154 -7.67 -0.64 -4.00
N GLY A 155 -6.83 -0.39 -2.99
CA GLY A 155 -6.19 -1.42 -2.18
C GLY A 155 -7.19 -2.26 -1.39
N PHE A 156 -8.20 -1.63 -0.79
CA PHE A 156 -9.25 -2.34 -0.07
C PHE A 156 -10.03 -3.29 -1.00
N ALA A 157 -10.40 -2.82 -2.18
CA ALA A 157 -11.09 -3.64 -3.17
C ALA A 157 -10.20 -4.80 -3.67
N PHE A 158 -8.92 -4.55 -3.90
CA PHE A 158 -7.96 -5.52 -4.45
C PHE A 158 -7.97 -6.88 -3.71
N SER A 159 -7.99 -6.88 -2.38
CA SER A 159 -8.00 -8.11 -1.57
C SER A 159 -9.19 -9.02 -1.86
N PHE A 160 -10.38 -8.45 -2.09
CA PHE A 160 -11.61 -9.20 -2.37
C PHE A 160 -11.61 -9.88 -3.74
N TYR A 161 -10.67 -9.53 -4.62
CA TYR A 161 -10.47 -10.18 -5.91
C TYR A 161 -9.25 -11.09 -5.90
N CYS A 162 -8.13 -10.63 -5.32
CA CYS A 162 -6.88 -11.37 -5.28
C CYS A 162 -7.01 -12.67 -4.46
N ILE A 163 -7.63 -12.63 -3.27
CA ILE A 163 -7.77 -13.81 -2.41
C ILE A 163 -8.60 -14.91 -3.09
N PRO A 164 -9.82 -14.64 -3.64
CA PRO A 164 -10.57 -15.69 -4.33
C PRO A 164 -9.87 -16.24 -5.57
N LEU A 165 -9.15 -15.41 -6.32
CA LEU A 165 -8.34 -15.85 -7.46
C LEU A 165 -7.20 -16.79 -7.02
N LEU A 166 -6.48 -16.44 -5.96
CA LEU A 166 -5.42 -17.29 -5.39
C LEU A 166 -5.98 -18.60 -4.83
N ASN A 167 -7.11 -18.55 -4.14
CA ASN A 167 -7.80 -19.75 -3.64
C ASN A 167 -8.26 -20.66 -4.79
N ARG A 168 -8.69 -20.09 -5.93
CA ARG A 168 -9.04 -20.85 -7.14
C ARG A 168 -7.82 -21.44 -7.83
N ALA A 169 -6.71 -20.71 -7.88
CA ALA A 169 -5.46 -21.17 -8.49
C ALA A 169 -4.77 -22.28 -7.68
N PHE A 170 -4.88 -22.24 -6.34
CA PHE A 170 -4.26 -23.18 -5.42
C PHE A 170 -5.30 -23.80 -4.46
N PRO A 171 -6.23 -24.62 -4.97
CA PRO A 171 -7.26 -25.25 -4.14
C PRO A 171 -6.62 -26.25 -3.18
N ASN A 172 -7.05 -26.27 -1.92
CA ASN A 172 -6.60 -27.27 -0.95
C ASN A 172 -6.86 -28.70 -1.45
N ILE A 173 -5.80 -29.50 -1.56
CA ILE A 173 -5.84 -30.88 -2.04
C ILE A 173 -6.77 -31.76 -1.16
N LYS A 174 -6.94 -31.41 0.13
CA LYS A 174 -7.85 -32.13 1.03
C LYS A 174 -9.32 -32.13 0.56
N LYS A 175 -9.83 -31.02 0.01
CA LYS A 175 -11.23 -30.94 -0.50
C LYS A 175 -11.44 -31.79 -1.77
N LYS A 176 -10.39 -32.12 -2.52
CA LYS A 176 -10.49 -32.92 -3.74
C LYS A 176 -10.82 -34.40 -3.45
N LYS A 177 -10.55 -34.86 -2.23
CA LYS A 177 -10.76 -36.26 -1.80
C LYS A 177 -12.18 -36.55 -1.33
N ASP A 178 -12.96 -35.52 -1.01
CA ASP A 178 -14.38 -35.63 -0.61
C ASP A 178 -15.35 -35.50 -1.81
N LEU A 179 -14.81 -35.32 -3.03
CA LEU A 179 -15.53 -35.15 -4.29
C LEU A 179 -15.27 -36.31 -5.29
N LEU A 180 -14.54 -37.34 -4.87
CA LEU A 180 -14.23 -38.58 -5.61
C LEU A 180 -14.67 -39.77 -4.76
#